data_AF-A0A6P8MNY7-F1
#
_entry.id   AF-A0A6P8MNY7-F1
#
_cell.length_a   1.000
_cell.length_b   1.000
_cell.length_c   1.000
_cell.angle_alpha   90.00
_cell.angle_beta   90.00
_cell.angle_gamma   90.00
#
_symmetry.space_group_name_H-M   'P 1'
#
loop_
_entity.id
_entity.type
_entity.pdbx_description
1 polymer ?
#
loop_
_entity_poly.entity_id
_entity_poly.type
_entity_poly.pdbx_seq_one_letter_code
_entity_poly.pdbx_strand_id
1 'polypeptide(L)'
;MFKMFKLLCTCIRKRECIKYYNKQHLHINGGNSLLNMSVSHLKHFLKQQCSNIIEGYTCIITDCPICSNTKRKSKLYVNKTTGLFMCDKCNSMGSWDILERLLTIRKSDEKVNEFNKLKDRCVNENFQRTWKDVINDCQSIKDLSAEEYKTVLNNFSFPHISQEVLSQLNCFYNKATNVLYFPLVGLNNSIVGYKTHSINPEEEKTVPVSGVSGCIRYKEYHSKNDNSAVVVGTIDDLLVLISKKSASLIICLPYNLRNLPQQLLPYMESFKKLILWFGNDEISWYTAKQFAKKFNEKRCYFIRPTDLQPRPKLAAEMNYNLKNILGNAQPLWHKSIITFQDLKEEILCDLQNNDKVQGVKWKRYSTLNRILKGHRRGEFTVLTGPTGCGKTTFMSEYSLDLAMQGVNTLWGSFEIRNARLARTMLHQMAGVPLDENLENFDSYANAFEKLPIYFMTFHGQQNIKVVMDAVEHATYIHDIAHVVIDNVQFMMGTCNDSKYMDRFWKQDEIVGKFRNFATMYNCHVTMIIHPRKERSDEELTTSSIFGSAKASQEADNVLIIQDNRLTTLRGKKYLQIAKNRYSGDLGVMVLDFDKSKLSYTSKLKGKEKSNEKLNICQ
;
A
#
# COMPACT_ATOMS: atom_id res chain seq x y z
N MET A 1 -42.52 33.01 26.78
CA MET A 1 -42.56 31.62 26.29
C MET A 1 -41.50 31.26 25.23
N PHE A 2 -40.71 32.19 24.68
CA PHE A 2 -39.67 31.90 23.67
C PHE A 2 -38.21 31.84 24.18
N LYS A 3 -37.95 32.10 25.47
CA LYS A 3 -36.61 31.97 26.07
C LYS A 3 -36.36 30.66 26.83
N MET A 4 -37.40 29.91 27.22
CA MET A 4 -37.25 28.60 27.87
C MET A 4 -36.96 27.45 26.89
N PHE A 5 -37.37 27.56 25.62
CA PHE A 5 -37.12 26.52 24.62
C PHE A 5 -35.65 26.46 24.16
N LYS A 6 -34.91 27.58 24.26
CA LYS A 6 -33.49 27.63 23.88
C LYS A 6 -32.56 27.01 24.92
N LEU A 7 -32.97 26.99 26.21
CA LEU A 7 -32.24 26.33 27.28
C LEU A 7 -32.54 24.81 27.37
N LEU A 8 -33.75 24.36 27.01
CA LEU A 8 -34.03 22.92 26.96
C LEU A 8 -33.33 22.21 25.80
N CYS A 9 -33.15 22.87 24.64
CA CYS A 9 -32.36 22.31 23.53
C CYS A 9 -30.84 22.28 23.78
N THR A 10 -30.34 23.00 24.79
CA THR A 10 -28.91 22.96 25.19
C THR A 10 -28.63 22.01 26.35
N CYS A 11 -29.65 21.60 27.12
CA CYS A 11 -29.51 20.62 28.21
C CYS A 11 -29.79 19.17 27.79
N ILE A 12 -30.53 18.92 26.70
CA ILE A 12 -30.79 17.55 26.19
C ILE A 12 -29.66 17.05 25.26
N ARG A 13 -28.81 17.92 24.73
CA ARG A 13 -27.60 17.54 23.96
C ARG A 13 -26.38 17.13 24.82
N LYS A 14 -26.54 16.99 26.14
CA LYS A 14 -25.42 16.75 27.08
C LYS A 14 -25.45 15.40 27.82
N ARG A 15 -26.36 14.49 27.49
CA ARG A 15 -26.35 13.11 28.00
C ARG A 15 -26.60 12.16 26.83
N GLU A 16 -25.74 11.15 26.71
CA GLU A 16 -25.63 10.15 25.62
C GLU A 16 -24.70 10.46 24.43
N CYS A 17 -23.64 11.27 24.64
CA CYS A 17 -22.36 10.95 23.99
C CYS A 17 -21.57 10.01 24.92
N ILE A 18 -21.82 8.70 24.82
CA ILE A 18 -20.91 7.72 25.39
C ILE A 18 -19.60 7.85 24.62
N LYS A 19 -18.61 8.42 25.31
CA LYS A 19 -17.25 8.65 24.85
C LYS A 19 -16.61 7.32 24.39
N TYR A 20 -16.59 7.09 23.09
CA TYR A 20 -15.52 6.35 22.40
C TYR A 20 -14.46 7.34 21.88
N TYR A 21 -14.01 8.26 22.74
CA TYR A 21 -12.75 8.95 22.57
C TYR A 21 -11.72 8.24 23.44
N ASN A 22 -11.14 7.17 22.90
CA ASN A 22 -9.88 6.58 23.34
C ASN A 22 -9.43 5.47 22.36
N LYS A 23 -8.62 5.85 21.39
CA LYS A 23 -7.18 5.58 21.47
C LYS A 23 -6.51 6.67 20.65
N GLN A 24 -5.70 7.48 21.34
CA GLN A 24 -4.61 8.18 20.69
C GLN A 24 -3.95 7.15 19.78
N HIS A 25 -4.07 7.34 18.47
CA HIS A 25 -3.08 6.81 17.56
C HIS A 25 -1.76 7.31 18.15
N LEU A 26 -0.97 6.38 18.68
CA LEU A 26 0.45 6.58 18.77
C LEU A 26 0.88 6.78 17.31
N HIS A 27 0.79 8.02 16.83
CA HIS A 27 1.85 8.57 16.04
C HIS A 27 3.11 8.25 16.85
N ILE A 28 3.74 7.12 16.54
CA ILE A 28 5.18 7.02 16.67
C ILE A 28 5.63 8.28 15.96
N ASN A 29 6.11 9.27 16.73
CA ASN A 29 6.54 10.55 16.22
C ASN A 29 7.35 10.28 14.95
N GLY A 30 6.74 10.53 13.79
CA GLY A 30 7.28 10.16 12.47
C GLY A 30 8.40 11.10 12.03
N GLY A 31 9.09 11.72 12.99
CA GLY A 31 10.33 12.43 12.75
C GLY A 31 11.47 11.43 12.96
N ASN A 32 12.05 10.99 11.84
CA ASN A 32 13.24 10.12 11.74
C ASN A 32 12.97 8.62 11.97
N SER A 33 12.55 7.88 10.93
CA SER A 33 12.56 6.40 10.99
C SER A 33 13.07 5.72 9.71
N LEU A 34 13.91 6.40 8.93
CA LEU A 34 15.01 5.70 8.26
C LEU A 34 16.20 5.74 9.21
N LEU A 35 16.90 4.61 9.34
CA LEU A 35 18.25 4.65 9.86
C LEU A 35 19.04 5.63 8.97
N ASN A 36 19.41 6.79 9.50
CA ASN A 36 20.45 7.65 8.90
C ASN A 36 21.84 6.97 8.93
N MET A 37 21.88 5.67 9.24
CA MET A 37 23.05 4.86 9.47
C MET A 37 23.06 3.68 8.49
N SER A 38 24.21 3.43 7.89
CA SER A 38 24.43 2.25 7.06
C SER A 38 24.26 0.96 7.88
N VAL A 39 23.86 -0.13 7.21
CA VAL A 39 23.78 -1.48 7.82
C VAL A 39 25.10 -1.87 8.49
N SER A 40 26.23 -1.43 7.95
CA SER A 40 27.57 -1.60 8.52
C SER A 40 27.75 -0.88 9.86
N HIS A 41 27.26 0.36 10.00
CA HIS A 41 27.32 1.08 11.27
C HIS A 41 26.41 0.43 12.33
N LEU A 42 25.20 0.03 11.95
CA LEU A 42 24.29 -0.68 12.85
C LEU A 42 24.90 -2.01 13.32
N LYS A 43 25.53 -2.75 12.42
CA LYS A 43 26.25 -3.99 12.74
C LYS A 43 27.43 -3.76 13.68
N HIS A 44 28.21 -2.71 13.44
CA HIS A 44 29.34 -2.35 14.29
C HIS A 44 28.89 -2.00 15.71
N PHE A 45 27.85 -1.16 15.84
CA PHE A 45 27.26 -0.79 17.13
C PHE A 45 26.75 -2.01 17.90
N LEU A 46 25.96 -2.88 17.25
CA LEU A 46 25.46 -4.09 17.88
C LEU A 46 26.62 -5.00 18.32
N LYS A 47 27.66 -5.18 17.50
CA LYS A 47 28.85 -5.98 17.84
C LYS A 47 29.59 -5.48 19.08
N GLN A 48 29.58 -4.17 19.32
CA GLN A 48 30.20 -3.60 20.52
C GLN A 48 29.38 -3.86 21.79
N GLN A 49 28.05 -3.91 21.70
CA GLN A 49 27.17 -3.98 22.86
C GLN A 49 26.58 -5.37 23.13
N CYS A 50 26.57 -6.28 22.15
CA CYS A 50 25.93 -7.59 22.22
C CYS A 50 26.91 -8.74 21.92
N SER A 51 26.80 -9.83 22.68
CA SER A 51 27.72 -10.98 22.57
C SER A 51 27.36 -11.97 21.45
N ASN A 52 26.06 -12.16 21.14
CA ASN A 52 25.60 -13.07 20.09
C ASN A 52 24.86 -12.28 19.00
N ILE A 53 25.41 -12.28 17.79
CA ILE A 53 24.81 -11.61 16.63
C ILE A 53 24.77 -12.60 15.48
N ILE A 54 23.55 -12.89 15.02
CA ILE A 54 23.30 -13.71 13.85
C ILE A 54 22.73 -12.82 12.77
N GLU A 55 23.33 -12.87 11.58
CA GLU A 55 22.84 -12.14 10.44
C GLU A 55 21.76 -12.96 9.71
N GLY A 56 20.50 -12.52 9.81
CA GLY A 56 19.38 -13.08 9.05
C GLY A 56 19.26 -12.49 7.65
N TYR A 57 18.19 -12.81 6.94
CA TYR A 57 17.92 -12.34 5.58
C TYR A 57 17.52 -10.85 5.56
N THR A 58 16.59 -10.48 6.43
CA THR A 58 15.96 -9.15 6.56
C THR A 58 16.28 -8.47 7.89
N CYS A 59 16.52 -9.25 8.94
CA CYS A 59 16.79 -8.81 10.30
C CYS A 59 18.20 -9.21 10.77
N ILE A 60 18.76 -8.43 11.67
CA ILE A 60 19.87 -8.84 12.54
C ILE A 60 19.27 -9.40 13.82
N ILE A 61 19.71 -10.59 14.22
CA ILE A 61 19.18 -11.31 15.38
C ILE A 61 20.19 -11.21 16.51
N THR A 62 19.77 -10.67 17.65
CA THR A 62 20.59 -10.52 18.86
C THR A 62 19.85 -11.00 20.09
N ASP A 63 20.51 -11.01 21.24
CA ASP A 63 19.84 -11.24 22.53
C ASP A 63 19.02 -9.99 22.94
N CYS A 64 17.84 -10.19 23.52
CA CYS A 64 16.98 -9.09 23.95
C CYS A 64 17.43 -8.50 25.31
N PRO A 65 17.71 -7.18 25.41
CA PRO A 65 18.13 -6.56 26.66
C PRO A 65 17.01 -6.52 27.72
N ILE A 66 15.74 -6.57 27.29
CA ILE A 66 14.57 -6.53 28.18
C ILE A 66 14.34 -7.89 28.86
N CYS A 67 14.65 -8.99 28.17
CA CYS A 67 14.38 -10.36 28.64
C CYS A 67 15.54 -11.00 29.42
N SER A 68 16.57 -10.21 29.75
CA SER A 68 17.85 -10.64 30.38
C SER A 68 17.72 -11.55 31.61
N ASN A 69 16.58 -11.52 32.31
CA ASN A 69 16.34 -12.29 33.54
C ASN A 69 15.68 -13.67 33.31
N THR A 70 15.50 -14.13 32.05
CA THR A 70 14.79 -15.38 31.76
C THR A 70 15.75 -16.55 31.44
N LYS A 71 15.51 -17.74 32.01
CA LYS A 71 16.35 -18.95 31.84
C LYS A 71 16.54 -19.44 30.40
N ARG A 72 15.73 -18.97 29.44
CA ARG A 72 15.85 -19.29 28.00
C ARG A 72 16.36 -18.05 27.27
N LYS A 73 17.34 -18.18 26.38
CA LYS A 73 17.77 -17.09 25.47
C LYS A 73 16.59 -16.58 24.64
N SER A 74 16.49 -15.26 24.49
CA SER A 74 15.39 -14.57 23.78
C SER A 74 15.95 -13.91 22.54
N LYS A 75 15.23 -13.97 21.42
CA LYS A 75 15.71 -13.43 20.15
C LYS A 75 15.06 -12.09 19.89
N LEU A 76 15.90 -11.07 19.76
CA LEU A 76 15.55 -9.75 19.28
C LEU A 76 15.86 -9.68 17.78
N TYR A 77 14.89 -9.29 16.99
CA TYR A 77 15.03 -9.11 15.55
C TYR A 77 15.04 -7.62 15.25
N VAL A 78 16.11 -7.11 14.63
CA VAL A 78 16.25 -5.71 14.23
C VAL A 78 16.24 -5.63 12.71
N ASN A 79 15.26 -4.94 12.11
CA ASN A 79 15.18 -4.77 10.67
C ASN A 79 16.40 -4.00 10.12
N LYS A 80 17.05 -4.54 9.08
CA LYS A 80 18.27 -3.93 8.51
C LYS A 80 18.02 -2.58 7.83
N THR A 81 16.81 -2.30 7.37
CA THR A 81 16.44 -1.11 6.60
C THR A 81 15.85 -0.01 7.49
N THR A 82 14.89 -0.37 8.35
CA THR A 82 14.16 0.61 9.17
C THR A 82 14.67 0.71 10.59
N GLY A 83 15.45 -0.27 11.06
CA GLY A 83 15.89 -0.35 12.45
C GLY A 83 14.77 -0.71 13.44
N LEU A 84 13.56 -1.02 12.96
CA LEU A 84 12.48 -1.53 13.80
C LEU A 84 12.93 -2.81 14.48
N PHE A 85 12.81 -2.87 15.80
CA PHE A 85 13.10 -4.09 16.55
C PHE A 85 11.83 -4.79 17.03
N MET A 86 11.92 -6.11 17.20
CA MET A 86 10.87 -6.93 17.77
C MET A 86 11.47 -8.10 18.55
N CYS A 87 11.00 -8.34 19.77
CA CYS A 87 11.39 -9.49 20.58
C CYS A 87 10.37 -10.63 20.45
N ASP A 88 10.85 -11.87 20.32
CA ASP A 88 9.98 -13.05 20.26
C ASP A 88 9.25 -13.38 21.56
N LYS A 89 9.77 -12.96 22.72
CA LYS A 89 9.21 -13.32 24.04
C LYS A 89 8.41 -12.23 24.70
N CYS A 90 9.01 -11.05 24.89
CA CYS A 90 8.31 -9.95 25.55
C CYS A 90 7.38 -9.18 24.62
N ASN A 91 7.33 -9.55 23.33
CA ASN A 91 6.58 -8.85 22.28
C ASN A 91 6.85 -7.34 22.23
N SER A 92 8.01 -6.92 22.77
CA SER A 92 8.41 -5.52 22.74
C SER A 92 8.81 -5.14 21.32
N MET A 93 8.26 -4.03 20.84
CA MET A 93 8.57 -3.45 19.54
C MET A 93 8.91 -1.97 19.68
N GLY A 94 9.74 -1.44 18.78
CA GLY A 94 10.09 -0.02 18.79
C GLY A 94 11.05 0.37 17.68
N SER A 95 11.31 1.67 17.58
CA SER A 95 12.30 2.22 16.66
C SER A 95 13.73 1.97 17.15
N TRP A 96 14.70 2.17 16.26
CA TRP A 96 16.12 2.04 16.59
C TRP A 96 16.55 2.95 17.74
N ASP A 97 16.08 4.21 17.79
CA ASP A 97 16.49 5.16 18.84
C ASP A 97 16.16 4.66 20.25
N ILE A 98 15.04 3.93 20.38
CA ILE A 98 14.63 3.35 21.65
C ILE A 98 15.56 2.18 22.00
N LEU A 99 15.89 1.32 21.03
CA LEU A 99 16.80 0.20 21.24
C LEU A 99 18.21 0.68 21.58
N GLU A 100 18.72 1.68 20.87
CA GLU A 100 20.03 2.26 21.11
C GLU A 100 20.13 2.74 22.55
N ARG A 101 19.15 3.52 23.03
CA ARG A 101 19.09 3.93 24.44
C ARG A 101 19.02 2.75 25.40
N LEU A 102 18.19 1.74 25.11
CA LEU A 102 18.07 0.54 25.94
C LEU A 102 19.39 -0.25 26.05
N LEU A 103 20.22 -0.23 25.00
CA LEU A 103 21.53 -0.89 24.99
C LEU A 103 22.62 -0.04 25.66
N THR A 104 22.54 1.29 25.58
CA THR A 104 23.50 2.19 26.23
C THR A 104 23.28 2.33 27.74
N ILE A 105 22.05 2.15 28.22
CA ILE A 105 21.73 2.20 29.66
C ILE A 105 22.42 1.03 30.37
N ARG A 106 23.58 1.31 30.99
CA ARG A 106 24.22 0.43 31.97
C ARG A 106 23.44 0.49 33.28
N LYS A 107 23.26 -0.67 33.92
CA LYS A 107 22.49 -0.85 35.17
C LYS A 107 23.10 -0.02 36.32
N SER A 108 22.59 1.19 36.53
CA SER A 108 22.77 2.00 37.74
C SER A 108 21.39 2.42 38.25
N ASP A 109 21.21 2.59 39.56
CA ASP A 109 19.88 2.66 40.20
C ASP A 109 18.99 3.82 39.71
N GLU A 110 19.55 5.00 39.39
CA GLU A 110 18.77 6.12 38.82
C GLU A 110 18.28 5.86 37.38
N LYS A 111 18.97 5.00 36.63
CA LYS A 111 18.65 4.67 35.23
C LYS A 111 17.67 3.49 35.10
N VAL A 112 17.37 2.78 36.19
CA VAL A 112 16.36 1.72 36.22
C VAL A 112 14.96 2.28 35.95
N ASN A 113 14.66 3.48 36.46
CA ASN A 113 13.40 4.17 36.20
C ASN A 113 13.26 4.61 34.74
N GLU A 114 14.35 5.07 34.11
CA GLU A 114 14.37 5.39 32.68
C GLU A 114 14.19 4.13 31.82
N PHE A 115 14.88 3.04 32.18
CA PHE A 115 14.74 1.74 31.52
C PHE A 115 13.31 1.20 31.61
N ASN A 116 12.67 1.28 32.78
CA ASN A 116 11.28 0.84 32.95
C ASN A 116 10.31 1.69 32.14
N LYS A 117 10.48 3.02 32.12
CA LYS A 117 9.68 3.92 31.27
C LYS A 117 9.83 3.61 29.78
N LEU A 118 11.04 3.30 29.31
CA LEU A 118 11.29 2.91 27.92
C LEU A 118 10.70 1.53 27.62
N LYS A 119 10.83 0.58 28.55
CA LYS A 119 10.24 -0.76 28.44
C LYS A 119 8.72 -0.68 28.28
N ASP A 120 8.03 0.10 29.10
CA ASP A 120 6.57 0.25 29.05
C ASP A 120 6.10 0.84 27.71
N ARG A 121 6.90 1.73 27.09
CA ARG A 121 6.61 2.26 25.74
C ARG A 121 6.75 1.23 24.62
N CYS A 122 7.47 0.15 24.85
CA CYS A 122 7.73 -0.88 23.83
C CYS A 122 6.73 -2.04 23.87
N VAL A 123 6.00 -2.22 24.97
CA VAL A 123 5.08 -3.37 25.12
C VAL A 123 3.87 -3.16 24.22
N ASN A 124 3.68 -4.06 23.26
CA ASN A 124 2.47 -4.08 22.45
C ASN A 124 1.32 -4.73 23.23
N GLU A 125 0.08 -4.29 23.00
CA GLU A 125 -1.08 -4.87 23.67
C GLU A 125 -1.21 -6.36 23.32
N ASN A 126 -1.44 -7.19 24.35
CA ASN A 126 -1.65 -8.60 24.15
C ASN A 126 -3.02 -8.84 23.51
N PHE A 127 -3.03 -9.12 22.20
CA PHE A 127 -4.24 -9.34 21.40
C PHE A 127 -5.07 -10.56 21.87
N GLN A 128 -4.54 -11.38 22.77
CA GLN A 128 -5.25 -12.53 23.34
C GLN A 128 -6.60 -12.19 23.98
N ARG A 129 -6.77 -11.02 24.60
CA ARG A 129 -8.06 -10.62 25.20
C ARG A 129 -9.10 -10.38 24.11
N THR A 130 -8.78 -9.52 23.15
CA THR A 130 -9.63 -9.25 21.99
C THR A 130 -9.98 -10.53 21.22
N TRP A 131 -9.02 -11.43 21.07
CA TRP A 131 -9.28 -12.72 20.43
C TRP A 131 -10.29 -13.57 21.22
N LYS A 132 -10.16 -13.64 22.56
CA LYS A 132 -11.12 -14.34 23.41
C LYS A 132 -12.53 -13.76 23.28
N ASP A 133 -12.65 -12.44 23.26
CA ASP A 133 -13.94 -11.76 23.14
C ASP A 133 -14.61 -12.10 21.80
N VAL A 134 -13.85 -12.16 20.70
CA VAL A 134 -14.37 -12.51 19.37
C VAL A 134 -14.81 -13.97 19.29
N ILE A 135 -14.07 -14.90 19.90
CA ILE A 135 -14.40 -16.33 19.82
C ILE A 135 -15.53 -16.75 20.77
N ASN A 136 -15.91 -15.93 21.75
CA ASN A 136 -16.95 -16.29 22.73
C ASN A 136 -18.29 -16.65 22.06
N ASP A 137 -18.65 -15.93 20.99
CA ASP A 137 -19.88 -16.16 20.22
C ASP A 137 -19.66 -17.07 19.00
N CYS A 138 -18.46 -17.64 18.84
CA CYS A 138 -18.10 -18.46 17.70
C CYS A 138 -17.95 -19.93 18.07
N GLN A 139 -18.25 -20.81 17.13
CA GLN A 139 -17.99 -22.24 17.25
C GLN A 139 -16.68 -22.61 16.56
N SER A 140 -15.85 -23.38 17.24
CA SER A 140 -14.62 -23.92 16.66
C SER A 140 -14.97 -24.94 15.59
N ILE A 141 -14.24 -24.91 14.45
CA ILE A 141 -14.47 -25.87 13.37
C ILE A 141 -14.19 -27.32 13.82
N LYS A 142 -13.38 -27.53 14.86
CA LYS A 142 -13.14 -28.87 15.44
C LYS A 142 -14.40 -29.50 16.02
N ASP A 143 -15.32 -28.67 16.49
CA ASP A 143 -16.45 -29.10 17.32
C ASP A 143 -17.78 -29.11 16.54
N LEU A 144 -17.75 -28.78 15.24
CA LEU A 144 -18.93 -28.81 14.36
C LEU A 144 -19.33 -30.25 14.03
N SER A 145 -20.64 -30.51 13.88
CA SER A 145 -21.14 -31.79 13.35
C SER A 145 -20.76 -31.95 11.87
N ALA A 146 -20.79 -33.18 11.37
CA ALA A 146 -20.50 -33.45 9.96
C ALA A 146 -21.50 -32.77 8.99
N GLU A 147 -22.78 -32.63 9.36
CA GLU A 147 -23.74 -31.89 8.55
C GLU A 147 -23.49 -30.37 8.58
N GLU A 148 -23.19 -29.83 9.76
CA GLU A 148 -22.87 -28.40 9.91
C GLU A 148 -21.60 -28.04 9.15
N TYR A 149 -20.58 -28.90 9.20
CA TYR A 149 -19.35 -28.71 8.44
C TYR A 149 -19.58 -28.70 6.93
N LYS A 150 -20.40 -29.63 6.41
CA LYS A 150 -20.78 -29.62 4.98
C LYS A 150 -21.54 -28.35 4.61
N THR A 151 -22.41 -27.87 5.50
CA THR A 151 -23.16 -26.62 5.31
C THR A 151 -22.20 -25.44 5.20
N VAL A 152 -21.19 -25.36 6.08
CA VAL A 152 -20.13 -24.34 6.00
C VAL A 152 -19.39 -24.41 4.67
N LEU A 153 -18.91 -25.60 4.27
CA LEU A 153 -18.20 -25.74 2.99
C LEU A 153 -19.04 -25.27 1.79
N ASN A 154 -20.34 -25.59 1.77
CA ASN A 154 -21.25 -25.18 0.71
C ASN A 154 -21.53 -23.67 0.73
N ASN A 155 -21.79 -23.10 1.92
CA ASN A 155 -22.11 -21.68 2.06
C ASN A 155 -20.97 -20.77 1.60
N PHE A 156 -19.72 -21.15 1.87
CA PHE A 156 -18.53 -20.39 1.47
C PHE A 156 -17.94 -20.84 0.13
N SER A 157 -18.58 -21.79 -0.57
CA SER A 157 -18.07 -22.36 -1.83
C SER A 157 -16.62 -22.86 -1.74
N PHE A 158 -16.26 -23.46 -0.61
CA PHE A 158 -14.91 -23.94 -0.36
C PHE A 158 -14.63 -25.25 -1.11
N PRO A 159 -13.36 -25.49 -1.50
CA PRO A 159 -12.97 -26.78 -2.04
C PRO A 159 -13.19 -27.88 -1.00
N HIS A 160 -13.40 -29.12 -1.46
CA HIS A 160 -13.53 -30.26 -0.55
C HIS A 160 -12.25 -30.44 0.27
N ILE A 161 -12.33 -30.09 1.56
CA ILE A 161 -11.27 -30.20 2.57
C ILE A 161 -11.85 -31.01 3.73
N SER A 162 -11.04 -31.86 4.36
CA SER A 162 -11.47 -32.57 5.56
C SER A 162 -11.48 -31.65 6.78
N GLN A 163 -12.41 -31.88 7.70
CA GLN A 163 -12.52 -31.11 8.95
C GLN A 163 -11.22 -31.12 9.75
N GLU A 164 -10.53 -32.26 9.80
CA GLU A 164 -9.22 -32.39 10.44
C GLU A 164 -8.18 -31.43 9.85
N VAL A 165 -8.13 -31.30 8.52
CA VAL A 165 -7.16 -30.43 7.84
C VAL A 165 -7.50 -28.96 8.06
N LEU A 166 -8.78 -28.59 7.93
CA LEU A 166 -9.20 -27.20 8.16
C LEU A 166 -9.00 -26.80 9.63
N SER A 167 -9.21 -27.73 10.55
CA SER A 167 -9.03 -27.51 11.98
C SER A 167 -7.60 -27.14 12.39
N GLN A 168 -6.60 -27.48 11.57
CA GLN A 168 -5.20 -27.11 11.80
C GLN A 168 -4.98 -25.59 11.72
N LEU A 169 -5.83 -24.89 10.97
CA LEU A 169 -5.81 -23.44 10.88
C LEU A 169 -6.39 -22.74 12.12
N ASN A 170 -6.98 -23.51 13.06
CA ASN A 170 -7.65 -23.00 14.26
C ASN A 170 -8.70 -21.92 13.95
N CYS A 171 -9.46 -22.12 12.90
CA CYS A 171 -10.51 -21.21 12.47
C CYS A 171 -11.83 -21.42 13.24
N PHE A 172 -12.57 -20.32 13.39
CA PHE A 172 -13.83 -20.25 14.12
C PHE A 172 -14.95 -19.75 13.21
N TYR A 173 -16.14 -20.31 13.38
CA TYR A 173 -17.33 -19.98 12.60
C TYR A 173 -18.39 -19.32 13.47
N ASN A 174 -18.87 -18.15 13.04
CA ASN A 174 -20.01 -17.49 13.66
C ASN A 174 -21.27 -17.76 12.83
N LYS A 175 -22.21 -18.52 13.41
CA LYS A 175 -23.49 -18.89 12.78
C LYS A 175 -24.42 -17.69 12.57
N ALA A 176 -24.39 -16.70 13.46
CA ALA A 176 -25.29 -15.54 13.38
C ALA A 176 -24.91 -14.60 12.24
N THR A 177 -23.61 -14.38 12.02
CA THR A 177 -23.11 -13.45 11.00
C THR A 177 -22.67 -14.14 9.71
N ASN A 178 -22.59 -15.47 9.69
CA ASN A 178 -22.02 -16.25 8.59
C ASN A 178 -20.60 -15.78 8.21
N VAL A 179 -19.74 -15.62 9.22
CA VAL A 179 -18.34 -15.21 9.04
C VAL A 179 -17.40 -16.26 9.63
N LEU A 180 -16.32 -16.53 8.91
CA LEU A 180 -15.20 -17.35 9.37
C LEU A 180 -14.04 -16.47 9.83
N TYR A 181 -13.47 -16.81 10.98
CA TYR A 181 -12.35 -16.11 11.59
C TYR A 181 -11.11 -17.00 11.56
N PHE A 182 -10.06 -16.52 10.88
CA PHE A 182 -8.77 -17.18 10.79
C PHE A 182 -7.74 -16.45 11.65
N PRO A 183 -7.15 -17.06 12.68
CA PRO A 183 -6.16 -16.41 13.52
C PRO A 183 -4.85 -16.15 12.76
N LEU A 184 -4.26 -14.98 12.97
CA LEU A 184 -2.92 -14.63 12.50
C LEU A 184 -1.90 -15.04 13.56
N VAL A 185 -1.01 -15.95 13.17
CA VAL A 185 0.00 -16.52 14.05
C VAL A 185 1.32 -15.79 13.87
N GLY A 186 1.81 -15.18 14.94
CA GLY A 186 3.10 -14.48 15.01
C GLY A 186 4.22 -15.36 15.56
N LEU A 187 5.29 -14.71 16.04
CA LEU A 187 6.40 -15.38 16.71
C LEU A 187 5.92 -16.16 17.94
N ASN A 188 6.58 -17.29 18.22
CA ASN A 188 6.24 -18.20 19.33
C ASN A 188 4.78 -18.71 19.34
N ASN A 189 4.16 -18.82 18.15
CA ASN A 189 2.76 -19.22 17.98
C ASN A 189 1.75 -18.34 18.74
N SER A 190 2.09 -17.07 18.99
CA SER A 190 1.16 -16.11 19.59
C SER A 190 0.12 -15.65 18.55
N ILE A 191 -1.12 -15.47 19.00
CA ILE A 191 -2.18 -14.88 18.17
C ILE A 191 -2.08 -13.37 18.27
N VAL A 192 -1.83 -12.72 17.13
CA VAL A 192 -1.56 -11.27 17.04
C VAL A 192 -2.61 -10.51 16.22
N GLY A 193 -3.59 -11.23 15.68
CA GLY A 193 -4.67 -10.69 14.87
C GLY A 193 -5.57 -11.81 14.33
N TYR A 194 -6.54 -11.44 13.52
CA TYR A 194 -7.34 -12.38 12.74
C TYR A 194 -7.72 -11.80 11.38
N LYS A 195 -8.02 -12.69 10.44
CA LYS A 195 -8.55 -12.37 9.12
C LYS A 195 -9.93 -12.99 8.99
N THR A 196 -10.91 -12.22 8.51
CA THR A 196 -12.27 -12.68 8.31
C THR A 196 -12.50 -13.08 6.86
N HIS A 197 -13.32 -14.11 6.67
CA HIS A 197 -13.82 -14.51 5.37
C HIS A 197 -15.36 -14.56 5.45
N SER A 198 -16.04 -13.75 4.64
CA SER A 198 -17.50 -13.75 4.52
C SER A 198 -17.92 -14.46 3.22
N ILE A 199 -19.22 -14.65 3.03
CA ILE A 199 -19.80 -15.29 1.83
C ILE A 199 -19.40 -14.52 0.55
N ASN A 200 -19.19 -13.21 0.65
CA ASN A 200 -18.70 -12.39 -0.46
C ASN A 200 -17.16 -12.33 -0.42
N PRO A 201 -16.43 -12.92 -1.39
CA PRO A 201 -14.97 -13.02 -1.35
C PRO A 201 -14.25 -11.66 -1.36
N GLU A 202 -14.90 -10.59 -1.80
CA GLU A 202 -14.33 -9.24 -1.86
C GLU A 202 -14.21 -8.56 -0.48
N GLU A 203 -14.74 -9.16 0.58
CA GLU A 203 -14.78 -8.58 1.93
C GLU A 203 -13.80 -9.21 2.94
N GLU A 204 -12.65 -9.74 2.48
CA GLU A 204 -11.60 -10.13 3.43
C GLU A 204 -11.13 -8.91 4.24
N LYS A 205 -11.33 -8.96 5.56
CA LYS A 205 -10.92 -7.90 6.49
C LYS A 205 -9.93 -8.48 7.49
N THR A 206 -8.92 -7.68 7.81
CA THR A 206 -7.87 -8.07 8.76
C THR A 206 -7.84 -7.12 9.93
N VAL A 207 -7.80 -7.70 11.14
CA VAL A 207 -7.70 -6.98 12.40
C VAL A 207 -6.43 -7.42 13.11
N PRO A 208 -5.51 -6.50 13.48
CA PRO A 208 -5.60 -5.05 13.31
C PRO A 208 -5.44 -4.59 11.85
N VAL A 209 -5.99 -3.42 11.53
CA VAL A 209 -6.05 -2.85 10.16
C VAL A 209 -4.66 -2.59 9.55
N SER A 210 -3.62 -2.44 10.39
CA SER A 210 -2.23 -2.27 9.94
C SER A 210 -1.22 -2.81 10.95
N GLY A 211 0.00 -3.09 10.48
CA GLY A 211 1.16 -3.37 11.33
C GLY A 211 1.19 -4.74 12.04
N VAL A 212 0.40 -5.72 11.61
CA VAL A 212 0.40 -7.05 12.23
C VAL A 212 1.71 -7.82 12.00
N SER A 213 2.16 -8.56 13.02
CA SER A 213 3.41 -9.35 13.01
C SER A 213 3.22 -10.83 12.62
N GLY A 214 2.01 -11.22 12.26
CA GLY A 214 1.61 -12.61 12.04
C GLY A 214 0.94 -12.85 10.70
N CYS A 215 0.84 -14.13 10.34
CA CYS A 215 0.23 -14.60 9.10
C CYS A 215 -0.55 -15.90 9.35
N ILE A 216 -1.38 -16.32 8.41
CA ILE A 216 -2.02 -17.64 8.49
C ILE A 216 -1.01 -18.65 7.94
N ARG A 217 -0.71 -19.69 8.71
CA ARG A 217 0.23 -20.75 8.33
C ARG A 217 -0.46 -22.10 8.32
N TYR A 218 -0.30 -22.82 7.22
CA TYR A 218 -0.61 -24.24 7.12
C TYR A 218 0.68 -25.06 6.97
N LYS A 219 0.79 -26.18 7.71
CA LYS A 219 1.91 -27.12 7.60
C LYS A 219 1.39 -28.56 7.58
N GLU A 220 1.77 -29.31 6.56
CA GLU A 220 1.43 -30.73 6.43
C GLU A 220 2.21 -31.60 7.43
N TYR A 221 1.51 -32.52 8.13
CA TYR A 221 2.05 -33.32 9.24
C TYR A 221 3.24 -34.23 8.88
N HIS A 222 3.37 -34.63 7.61
CA HIS A 222 4.36 -35.64 7.17
C HIS A 222 5.45 -35.10 6.23
N SER A 223 5.52 -33.79 5.99
CA SER A 223 6.55 -33.23 5.12
C SER A 223 7.88 -33.04 5.85
N LYS A 224 8.99 -33.37 5.15
CA LYS A 224 10.33 -32.91 5.53
C LYS A 224 10.34 -31.38 5.59
N ASN A 225 11.05 -30.86 6.60
CA ASN A 225 11.10 -29.44 6.89
C ASN A 225 12.19 -28.79 6.01
N ASP A 226 11.90 -28.58 4.73
CA ASP A 226 12.85 -28.00 3.77
C ASP A 226 13.02 -26.48 3.93
N ASN A 227 12.34 -25.88 4.92
CA ASN A 227 12.24 -24.44 5.15
C ASN A 227 11.84 -23.66 3.88
N SER A 228 11.13 -24.32 2.96
CA SER A 228 10.50 -23.73 1.78
C SER A 228 9.03 -23.44 2.08
N ALA A 229 8.55 -22.25 1.74
CA ALA A 229 7.15 -21.87 1.93
C ALA A 229 6.57 -21.30 0.63
N VAL A 230 5.33 -21.65 0.34
CA VAL A 230 4.54 -20.99 -0.71
C VAL A 230 3.76 -19.84 -0.06
N VAL A 231 3.90 -18.63 -0.60
CA VAL A 231 3.26 -17.42 -0.08
C VAL A 231 2.12 -17.03 -1.02
N VAL A 232 0.93 -16.87 -0.46
CA VAL A 232 -0.30 -16.49 -1.17
C VAL A 232 -0.94 -15.25 -0.55
N GLY A 233 -1.77 -14.56 -1.33
CA GLY A 233 -2.45 -13.34 -0.90
C GLY A 233 -3.78 -13.57 -0.19
N THR A 234 -4.58 -14.53 -0.64
CA THR A 234 -5.97 -14.72 -0.20
C THR A 234 -6.19 -16.04 0.55
N ILE A 235 -7.27 -16.11 1.32
CA ILE A 235 -7.65 -17.35 2.03
C ILE A 235 -8.09 -18.42 1.04
N ASP A 236 -8.79 -18.05 -0.03
CA ASP A 236 -9.21 -19.00 -1.06
C ASP A 236 -8.02 -19.73 -1.71
N ASP A 237 -6.99 -18.96 -2.07
CA ASP A 237 -5.77 -19.52 -2.65
C ASP A 237 -5.06 -20.48 -1.67
N LEU A 238 -5.06 -20.15 -0.38
CA LEU A 238 -4.56 -21.03 0.69
C LEU A 238 -5.35 -22.34 0.74
N LEU A 239 -6.69 -22.26 0.81
CA LEU A 239 -7.56 -23.42 0.94
C LEU A 239 -7.45 -24.37 -0.27
N VAL A 240 -7.33 -23.83 -1.47
CA VAL A 240 -7.17 -24.62 -2.71
C VAL A 240 -5.85 -25.40 -2.71
N LEU A 241 -4.76 -24.76 -2.30
CA LEU A 241 -3.45 -25.43 -2.20
C LEU A 241 -3.45 -26.54 -1.14
N ILE A 242 -4.19 -26.34 -0.04
CA ILE A 242 -4.39 -27.34 1.01
C ILE A 242 -5.20 -28.53 0.48
N SER A 243 -6.35 -28.29 -0.17
CA SER A 243 -7.23 -29.33 -0.70
C SER A 243 -6.51 -30.25 -1.69
N LYS A 244 -5.67 -29.68 -2.56
CA LYS A 244 -4.93 -30.43 -3.59
C LYS A 244 -3.59 -31.01 -3.10
N LYS A 245 -3.22 -30.80 -1.82
CA LYS A 245 -1.94 -31.23 -1.24
C LYS A 245 -0.74 -30.87 -2.14
N SER A 246 -0.74 -29.63 -2.62
CA SER A 246 0.22 -29.15 -3.62
C SER A 246 1.53 -28.66 -3.00
N ALA A 247 1.50 -28.24 -1.74
CA ALA A 247 2.64 -27.72 -1.00
C ALA A 247 2.58 -28.12 0.47
N SER A 248 3.75 -28.37 1.04
CA SER A 248 3.91 -28.81 2.44
C SER A 248 3.76 -27.69 3.47
N LEU A 249 4.12 -26.46 3.08
CA LEU A 249 4.06 -25.29 3.93
C LEU A 249 3.53 -24.12 3.12
N ILE A 250 2.42 -23.55 3.57
CA ILE A 250 1.73 -22.46 2.89
C ILE A 250 1.51 -21.31 3.88
N ILE A 251 1.76 -20.09 3.43
CA ILE A 251 1.61 -18.87 4.21
C ILE A 251 0.67 -17.93 3.46
N CYS A 252 -0.44 -17.54 4.10
CA CYS A 252 -1.30 -16.48 3.59
C CYS A 252 -0.96 -15.15 4.28
N LEU A 253 -0.75 -14.12 3.47
CA LEU A 253 -0.43 -12.78 3.93
C LEU A 253 -1.63 -12.11 4.63
N PRO A 254 -1.39 -11.22 5.60
CA PRO A 254 -2.45 -10.57 6.37
C PRO A 254 -3.23 -9.51 5.56
N TYR A 255 -2.59 -8.72 4.69
CA TYR A 255 -3.23 -7.61 3.97
C TYR A 255 -3.27 -7.83 2.46
N ASN A 256 -3.42 -9.08 2.03
CA ASN A 256 -3.45 -9.49 0.63
C ASN A 256 -2.23 -8.94 -0.12
N LEU A 257 -2.46 -8.25 -1.23
CA LEU A 257 -1.42 -7.61 -2.05
C LEU A 257 -1.34 -6.09 -1.81
N ARG A 258 -2.01 -5.56 -0.78
CA ARG A 258 -2.06 -4.12 -0.50
C ARG A 258 -0.83 -3.63 0.26
N ASN A 259 -0.36 -4.39 1.24
CA ASN A 259 0.76 -4.01 2.09
C ASN A 259 1.43 -5.23 2.73
N LEU A 260 2.77 -5.26 2.73
CA LEU A 260 3.57 -6.22 3.50
C LEU A 260 4.15 -5.53 4.76
N PRO A 261 3.63 -5.83 5.97
CA PRO A 261 4.06 -5.18 7.19
C PRO A 261 5.48 -5.61 7.58
N GLN A 262 6.32 -4.64 7.95
CA GLN A 262 7.69 -4.91 8.41
C GLN A 262 7.73 -5.80 9.67
N GLN A 263 6.67 -5.75 10.47
CA GLN A 263 6.49 -6.57 11.67
C GLN A 263 6.40 -8.07 11.37
N LEU A 264 6.02 -8.46 10.14
CA LEU A 264 5.95 -9.87 9.73
C LEU A 264 7.33 -10.44 9.34
N LEU A 265 8.29 -9.58 8.99
CA LEU A 265 9.60 -10.00 8.48
C LEU A 265 10.39 -10.91 9.46
N PRO A 266 10.41 -10.65 10.79
CA PRO A 266 11.02 -11.56 11.76
C PRO A 266 10.48 -13.00 11.70
N TYR A 267 9.16 -13.15 11.50
CA TYR A 267 8.53 -14.47 11.37
C TYR A 267 9.05 -15.22 10.14
N MET A 268 9.30 -14.48 9.06
CA MET A 268 9.74 -15.03 7.79
C MET A 268 11.22 -15.43 7.76
N GLU A 269 12.01 -15.10 8.78
CA GLU A 269 13.45 -15.43 8.83
C GLU A 269 13.75 -16.93 8.87
N SER A 270 12.80 -17.73 9.35
CA SER A 270 12.97 -19.19 9.42
C SER A 270 12.96 -19.87 8.04
N PHE A 271 12.46 -19.20 6.99
CA PHE A 271 12.29 -19.77 5.66
C PHE A 271 13.50 -19.46 4.76
N LYS A 272 14.13 -20.51 4.25
CA LYS A 272 15.28 -20.41 3.33
C LYS A 272 14.85 -20.12 1.90
N LYS A 273 13.66 -20.57 1.50
CA LYS A 273 13.10 -20.41 0.16
C LYS A 273 11.65 -19.94 0.25
N LEU A 274 11.30 -18.88 -0.45
CA LEU A 274 9.93 -18.37 -0.54
C LEU A 274 9.48 -18.41 -1.99
N ILE A 275 8.38 -19.10 -2.28
CA ILE A 275 7.75 -19.11 -3.61
C ILE A 275 6.54 -18.17 -3.56
N LEU A 276 6.58 -17.07 -4.30
CA LEU A 276 5.51 -16.07 -4.33
C LEU A 276 4.51 -16.42 -5.45
N TRP A 277 3.26 -16.71 -5.09
CA TRP A 277 2.19 -17.04 -6.02
C TRP A 277 0.98 -16.12 -5.82
N PHE A 278 0.96 -14.99 -6.55
CA PHE A 278 -0.06 -13.94 -6.35
C PHE A 278 -1.04 -13.79 -7.51
N GLY A 279 -0.69 -14.28 -8.71
CA GLY A 279 -1.56 -14.27 -9.87
C GLY A 279 -0.85 -13.93 -11.17
N ASN A 280 -1.65 -13.85 -12.23
CA ASN A 280 -1.23 -13.53 -13.59
C ASN A 280 -1.58 -12.10 -14.03
N ASP A 281 -1.95 -11.23 -13.09
CA ASP A 281 -2.14 -9.80 -13.36
C ASP A 281 -0.85 -9.01 -13.07
N GLU A 282 -0.65 -7.90 -13.81
CA GLU A 282 0.51 -7.03 -13.65
C GLU A 282 0.67 -6.49 -12.23
N ILE A 283 -0.45 -6.12 -11.59
CA ILE A 283 -0.44 -5.59 -10.22
C ILE A 283 0.19 -6.63 -9.29
N SER A 284 -0.28 -7.88 -9.36
CA SER A 284 0.25 -9.01 -8.59
C SER A 284 1.72 -9.28 -8.88
N TRP A 285 2.14 -9.23 -10.15
CA TRP A 285 3.53 -9.42 -10.55
C TRP A 285 4.45 -8.34 -9.98
N TYR A 286 4.06 -7.08 -10.10
CA TYR A 286 4.82 -5.96 -9.56
C TYR A 286 4.85 -5.96 -8.03
N THR A 287 3.73 -6.28 -7.37
CA THR A 287 3.67 -6.43 -5.92
C THR A 287 4.55 -7.59 -5.45
N ALA A 288 4.60 -8.71 -6.18
CA ALA A 288 5.53 -9.81 -5.88
C ALA A 288 6.99 -9.32 -5.89
N LYS A 289 7.39 -8.57 -6.93
CA LYS A 289 8.74 -7.98 -7.03
C LYS A 289 9.03 -7.01 -5.87
N GLN A 290 8.06 -6.20 -5.44
CA GLN A 290 8.21 -5.31 -4.28
C GLN A 290 8.35 -6.08 -2.96
N PHE A 291 7.50 -7.06 -2.72
CA PHE A 291 7.55 -7.87 -1.51
C PHE A 291 8.86 -8.67 -1.43
N ALA A 292 9.38 -9.13 -2.58
CA ALA A 292 10.67 -9.79 -2.64
C ALA A 292 11.84 -8.89 -2.20
N LYS A 293 11.80 -7.57 -2.50
CA LYS A 293 12.80 -6.61 -1.98
C LYS A 293 12.82 -6.60 -0.45
N LYS A 294 11.64 -6.61 0.19
CA LYS A 294 11.50 -6.70 1.66
C LYS A 294 11.93 -8.06 2.21
N PHE A 295 11.58 -9.14 1.52
CA PHE A 295 11.93 -10.50 1.94
C PHE A 295 13.38 -10.89 1.69
N ASN A 296 14.17 -10.09 0.97
CA ASN A 296 15.46 -10.45 0.36
C ASN A 296 15.29 -11.24 -0.94
N GLU A 297 15.60 -10.58 -2.07
CA GLU A 297 15.38 -11.06 -3.43
C GLU A 297 16.03 -12.43 -3.69
N LYS A 298 17.19 -12.71 -3.08
CA LYS A 298 17.99 -13.93 -3.35
C LYS A 298 17.30 -15.23 -2.94
N ARG A 299 16.33 -15.18 -2.03
CA ARG A 299 15.58 -16.37 -1.58
C ARG A 299 14.16 -16.45 -2.13
N CYS A 300 13.76 -15.47 -2.93
CA CYS A 300 12.42 -15.40 -3.51
C CYS A 300 12.42 -16.04 -4.90
N TYR A 301 11.42 -16.88 -5.11
CA TYR A 301 11.13 -17.54 -6.38
C TYR A 301 9.73 -17.11 -6.81
N PHE A 302 9.53 -16.97 -8.12
CA PHE A 302 8.34 -16.40 -8.69
C PHE A 302 7.71 -17.38 -9.66
N ILE A 303 6.38 -17.43 -9.64
CA ILE A 303 5.58 -18.05 -10.68
C ILE A 303 5.27 -16.95 -11.70
N ARG A 304 5.52 -17.24 -12.98
CA ARG A 304 5.39 -16.25 -14.05
C ARG A 304 3.91 -15.97 -14.31
N PRO A 305 3.53 -14.72 -14.62
CA PRO A 305 2.14 -14.32 -14.77
C PRO A 305 1.54 -14.75 -16.13
N THR A 306 1.73 -16.01 -16.53
CA THR A 306 1.21 -16.55 -17.79
C THR A 306 -0.23 -17.05 -17.61
N ASP A 307 -1.00 -17.16 -18.71
CA ASP A 307 -2.38 -17.71 -18.65
C ASP A 307 -2.44 -19.18 -18.22
N LEU A 308 -1.34 -19.90 -18.36
CA LEU A 308 -1.17 -21.27 -17.88
C LEU A 308 -0.82 -21.33 -16.38
N GLN A 309 -0.49 -20.20 -15.76
CA GLN A 309 -0.10 -20.09 -14.35
C GLN A 309 -0.89 -18.98 -13.63
N PRO A 310 -2.24 -19.03 -13.63
CA PRO A 310 -3.05 -18.05 -12.91
C PRO A 310 -2.92 -18.24 -11.39
N ARG A 311 -3.69 -17.45 -10.61
CA ARG A 311 -3.79 -17.62 -9.15
C ARG A 311 -4.16 -19.06 -8.77
N PRO A 312 -3.73 -19.56 -7.60
CA PRO A 312 -4.03 -20.93 -7.16
C PRO A 312 -5.50 -21.33 -7.30
N LYS A 313 -6.44 -20.47 -6.90
CA LYS A 313 -7.88 -20.73 -7.03
C LYS A 313 -8.28 -20.97 -8.48
N LEU A 314 -7.98 -20.02 -9.36
CA LEU A 314 -8.33 -20.10 -10.78
C LEU A 314 -7.61 -21.26 -11.49
N ALA A 315 -6.36 -21.54 -11.11
CA ALA A 315 -5.61 -22.68 -11.64
C ALA A 315 -6.27 -24.02 -11.29
N ALA A 316 -6.83 -24.15 -10.09
CA ALA A 316 -7.55 -25.35 -9.69
C ALA A 316 -8.92 -25.47 -10.38
N GLU A 317 -9.64 -24.37 -10.57
CA GLU A 317 -10.90 -24.33 -11.34
C GLU A 317 -10.67 -24.75 -12.80
N MET A 318 -9.54 -24.36 -13.38
CA MET A 318 -9.11 -24.76 -14.74
C MET A 318 -8.46 -26.17 -14.80
N ASN A 319 -8.42 -26.91 -13.69
CA ASN A 319 -7.80 -28.23 -13.57
C ASN A 319 -6.31 -28.29 -13.95
N TYR A 320 -5.56 -27.21 -13.75
CA TYR A 320 -4.12 -27.20 -13.96
C TYR A 320 -3.36 -27.93 -12.85
N ASN A 321 -2.21 -28.51 -13.20
CA ASN A 321 -1.35 -29.21 -12.25
C ASN A 321 -0.53 -28.22 -11.40
N LEU A 322 -1.05 -27.92 -10.21
CA LEU A 322 -0.45 -26.97 -9.26
C LEU A 322 0.99 -27.36 -8.85
N LYS A 323 1.32 -28.67 -8.77
CA LYS A 323 2.67 -29.12 -8.43
C LYS A 323 3.68 -28.81 -9.54
N ASN A 324 3.25 -28.95 -10.80
CA ASN A 324 4.08 -28.58 -11.95
C ASN A 324 4.34 -27.07 -11.99
N ILE A 325 3.31 -26.25 -11.73
CA ILE A 325 3.44 -24.79 -11.66
C ILE A 325 4.44 -24.40 -10.57
N LEU A 326 4.34 -24.99 -9.38
CA LEU A 326 5.29 -24.77 -8.28
C LEU A 326 6.72 -25.23 -8.62
N GLY A 327 6.86 -26.32 -9.38
CA GLY A 327 8.15 -26.82 -9.87
C GLY A 327 8.85 -25.86 -10.83
N ASN A 328 8.08 -25.09 -11.61
CA ASN A 328 8.58 -24.11 -12.57
C ASN A 328 8.91 -22.74 -11.97
N ALA A 329 8.80 -22.57 -10.64
CA ALA A 329 9.11 -21.31 -10.00
C ALA A 329 10.60 -20.95 -10.17
N GLN A 330 10.89 -19.74 -10.67
CA GLN A 330 12.24 -19.27 -11.01
C GLN A 330 12.73 -18.17 -10.05
N PRO A 331 14.05 -18.07 -9.78
CA PRO A 331 14.63 -16.96 -9.02
C PRO A 331 14.62 -15.64 -9.80
N LEU A 332 14.78 -14.52 -9.10
CA LEU A 332 14.95 -13.20 -9.75
C LEU A 332 16.32 -13.11 -10.45
N TRP A 333 16.36 -12.53 -11.65
CA TRP A 333 17.59 -12.37 -12.43
C TRP A 333 18.56 -11.34 -11.85
N HIS A 334 19.78 -11.33 -12.40
CA HIS A 334 20.80 -10.35 -12.07
C HIS A 334 20.34 -8.92 -12.43
N LYS A 335 20.68 -7.93 -11.59
CA LYS A 335 20.14 -6.56 -11.66
C LYS A 335 20.53 -5.78 -12.92
N SER A 336 21.65 -6.14 -13.55
CA SER A 336 22.28 -5.30 -14.57
C SER A 336 22.43 -5.96 -15.94
N ILE A 337 22.30 -7.29 -16.02
CA ILE A 337 22.53 -8.04 -17.27
C ILE A 337 21.57 -9.23 -17.28
N ILE A 338 20.79 -9.33 -18.35
CA ILE A 338 19.84 -10.42 -18.63
C ILE A 338 20.02 -10.85 -20.09
N THR A 339 19.73 -12.11 -20.38
CA THR A 339 19.81 -12.65 -21.75
C THR A 339 18.44 -12.62 -22.43
N PHE A 340 18.40 -12.75 -23.76
CA PHE A 340 17.12 -12.91 -24.46
C PHE A 340 16.37 -14.16 -23.98
N GLN A 341 17.09 -15.24 -23.62
CA GLN A 341 16.48 -16.46 -23.09
C GLN A 341 15.70 -16.18 -21.79
N ASP A 342 16.22 -15.28 -20.95
CA ASP A 342 15.53 -14.81 -19.75
C ASP A 342 14.26 -14.03 -20.14
N LEU A 343 14.39 -13.07 -21.06
CA LEU A 343 13.28 -12.22 -21.49
C LEU A 343 12.20 -12.94 -22.32
N LYS A 344 12.53 -14.07 -22.95
CA LYS A 344 11.66 -14.76 -23.92
C LYS A 344 10.28 -15.08 -23.33
N GLU A 345 10.25 -15.58 -22.10
CA GLU A 345 9.00 -15.93 -21.41
C GLU A 345 8.20 -14.67 -21.01
N GLU A 346 8.87 -13.59 -20.63
CA GLU A 346 8.24 -12.31 -20.32
C GLU A 346 7.62 -11.68 -21.57
N ILE A 347 8.38 -11.66 -22.68
CA ILE A 347 7.87 -11.18 -23.98
C ILE A 347 6.68 -12.02 -24.46
N LEU A 348 6.76 -13.35 -24.34
CA LEU A 348 5.65 -14.22 -24.73
C LEU A 348 4.41 -13.93 -23.88
N CYS A 349 4.59 -13.75 -22.57
CA CYS A 349 3.53 -13.38 -21.66
C CYS A 349 2.89 -12.04 -22.05
N ASP A 350 3.70 -11.02 -22.35
CA ASP A 350 3.24 -9.70 -22.74
C ASP A 350 2.44 -9.73 -24.06
N LEU A 351 2.91 -10.50 -25.04
CA LEU A 351 2.24 -10.67 -26.32
C LEU A 351 0.91 -11.42 -26.19
N GLN A 352 0.85 -12.47 -25.35
CA GLN A 352 -0.36 -13.24 -25.11
C GLN A 352 -1.40 -12.44 -24.32
N ASN A 353 -0.93 -11.59 -23.40
CA ASN A 353 -1.77 -10.84 -22.47
C ASN A 353 -1.79 -9.34 -22.76
N ASN A 354 -1.89 -8.94 -24.03
CA ASN A 354 -1.82 -7.53 -24.43
C ASN A 354 -2.80 -6.61 -23.67
N ASP A 355 -3.97 -7.13 -23.27
CA ASP A 355 -4.93 -6.39 -22.42
C ASP A 355 -4.54 -6.29 -20.94
N LYS A 356 -3.72 -7.22 -20.43
CA LYS A 356 -3.19 -7.20 -19.05
C LYS A 356 -1.86 -6.44 -18.94
N VAL A 357 -1.13 -6.24 -20.04
CA VAL A 357 0.05 -5.33 -20.10
C VAL A 357 -0.38 -3.85 -19.99
N GLN A 358 -1.68 -3.59 -20.16
CA GLN A 358 -2.24 -2.27 -19.92
C GLN A 358 -2.29 -2.01 -18.42
N GLY A 359 -1.79 -0.84 -18.00
CA GLY A 359 -1.79 -0.46 -16.59
C GLY A 359 -3.19 -0.31 -16.00
N VAL A 360 -3.28 0.09 -14.74
CA VAL A 360 -4.57 0.25 -14.04
C VAL A 360 -5.46 1.24 -14.80
N LYS A 361 -6.60 0.76 -15.31
CA LYS A 361 -7.51 1.56 -16.14
C LYS A 361 -8.26 2.57 -15.25
N TRP A 362 -8.30 3.83 -15.66
CA TRP A 362 -9.13 4.83 -14.98
C TRP A 362 -10.61 4.53 -15.22
N LYS A 363 -11.43 4.46 -14.18
CA LYS A 363 -12.88 4.25 -14.33
C LYS A 363 -13.56 5.52 -14.86
N ARG A 364 -13.14 6.68 -14.35
CA ARG A 364 -13.69 7.99 -14.74
C ARG A 364 -13.21 8.50 -16.11
N TYR A 365 -12.03 8.06 -16.57
CA TYR A 365 -11.35 8.62 -17.75
C TYR A 365 -11.08 7.58 -18.86
N SER A 366 -12.13 7.21 -19.59
CA SER A 366 -12.03 6.25 -20.71
C SER A 366 -11.10 6.71 -21.85
N THR A 367 -11.08 8.02 -22.15
CA THR A 367 -10.17 8.58 -23.16
C THR A 367 -8.70 8.39 -22.78
N LEU A 368 -8.35 8.52 -21.50
CA LEU A 368 -6.99 8.26 -21.02
C LEU A 368 -6.62 6.79 -21.17
N ASN A 369 -7.54 5.85 -20.90
CA ASN A 369 -7.29 4.43 -21.13
C ASN A 369 -7.00 4.14 -22.60
N ARG A 370 -7.74 4.77 -23.52
CA ARG A 370 -7.53 4.57 -24.95
C ARG A 370 -6.15 5.02 -25.42
N ILE A 371 -5.68 6.16 -24.92
CA ILE A 371 -4.43 6.80 -25.34
C ILE A 371 -3.25 6.24 -24.55
N LEU A 372 -3.26 6.38 -23.22
CA LEU A 372 -2.15 5.99 -22.35
C LEU A 372 -2.10 4.48 -22.08
N LYS A 373 -3.14 3.71 -22.39
CA LYS A 373 -3.26 2.28 -22.08
C LYS A 373 -3.15 1.98 -20.57
N GLY A 374 -3.77 2.83 -19.75
CA GLY A 374 -3.84 2.69 -18.29
C GLY A 374 -2.66 3.29 -17.53
N HIS A 375 -2.77 3.31 -16.20
CA HIS A 375 -1.73 3.81 -15.28
C HIS A 375 -0.69 2.72 -15.01
N ARG A 376 0.51 2.87 -15.58
CA ARG A 376 1.60 1.90 -15.40
C ARG A 376 2.60 2.34 -14.34
N ARG A 377 3.12 1.39 -13.60
CA ARG A 377 4.16 1.61 -12.59
C ARG A 377 5.51 1.85 -13.27
N GLY A 378 6.43 2.52 -12.58
CA GLY A 378 7.76 2.81 -13.12
C GLY A 378 7.82 3.94 -14.15
N GLU A 379 6.66 4.49 -14.54
CA GLU A 379 6.57 5.63 -15.44
C GLU A 379 6.69 6.96 -14.70
N PHE A 380 7.22 7.96 -15.42
CA PHE A 380 7.28 9.35 -14.99
C PHE A 380 6.36 10.20 -15.87
N THR A 381 5.30 10.76 -15.28
CA THR A 381 4.32 11.61 -15.97
C THR A 381 4.48 13.06 -15.52
N VAL A 382 4.57 13.98 -16.49
CA VAL A 382 4.55 15.42 -16.23
C VAL A 382 3.18 16.00 -16.56
N LEU A 383 2.57 16.72 -15.63
CA LEU A 383 1.36 17.52 -15.86
C LEU A 383 1.71 19.01 -15.83
N THR A 384 1.36 19.72 -16.90
CA THR A 384 1.52 21.17 -16.99
C THR A 384 0.23 21.87 -17.44
N GLY A 385 0.20 23.19 -17.30
CA GLY A 385 -0.94 24.03 -17.66
C GLY A 385 -0.95 25.37 -16.90
N PRO A 386 -1.67 26.39 -17.40
CA PRO A 386 -1.65 27.74 -16.83
C PRO A 386 -2.04 27.78 -15.35
N THR A 387 -1.69 28.85 -14.63
CA THR A 387 -2.13 29.03 -13.25
C THR A 387 -3.65 29.13 -13.19
N GLY A 388 -4.27 28.50 -12.20
CA GLY A 388 -5.73 28.49 -12.06
C GLY A 388 -6.48 27.56 -13.02
N CYS A 389 -5.80 26.86 -13.95
CA CYS A 389 -6.46 25.91 -14.86
C CYS A 389 -6.85 24.58 -14.18
N GLY A 390 -6.85 24.47 -12.84
CA GLY A 390 -7.34 23.28 -12.13
C GLY A 390 -6.48 22.02 -12.26
N LYS A 391 -5.14 22.15 -12.37
CA LYS A 391 -4.18 21.02 -12.36
C LYS A 391 -4.34 20.13 -11.13
N THR A 392 -4.28 20.72 -9.94
CA THR A 392 -4.43 19.99 -8.68
C THR A 392 -5.80 19.33 -8.56
N THR A 393 -6.87 20.00 -9.01
CA THR A 393 -8.23 19.43 -9.02
C THR A 393 -8.36 18.23 -9.96
N PHE A 394 -7.70 18.27 -11.13
CA PHE A 394 -7.67 17.15 -12.05
C PHE A 394 -6.85 15.99 -11.47
N MET A 395 -5.67 16.30 -10.92
CA MET A 395 -4.79 15.30 -10.34
C MET A 395 -5.37 14.65 -9.08
N SER A 396 -6.12 15.40 -8.27
CA SER A 396 -6.84 14.86 -7.11
C SER A 396 -7.87 13.82 -7.53
N GLU A 397 -8.65 14.09 -8.57
CA GLU A 397 -9.62 13.12 -9.10
C GLU A 397 -8.96 11.93 -9.79
N TYR A 398 -7.91 12.19 -10.59
CA TYR A 398 -7.11 11.17 -11.26
C TYR A 398 -6.51 10.16 -10.28
N SER A 399 -5.90 10.64 -9.21
CA SER A 399 -5.30 9.78 -8.17
C SER A 399 -6.35 9.12 -7.28
N LEU A 400 -7.45 9.80 -6.99
CA LEU A 400 -8.57 9.24 -6.23
C LEU A 400 -9.19 8.04 -6.95
N ASP A 401 -9.41 8.13 -8.27
CA ASP A 401 -9.94 7.01 -9.08
C ASP A 401 -9.04 5.78 -9.02
N LEU A 402 -7.72 5.97 -8.97
CA LEU A 402 -6.74 4.89 -8.80
C LEU A 402 -6.73 4.35 -7.36
N ALA A 403 -6.79 5.22 -6.36
CA ALA A 403 -6.83 4.83 -4.95
C ALA A 403 -8.10 4.04 -4.60
N MET A 404 -9.24 4.40 -5.17
CA MET A 404 -10.50 3.63 -5.08
C MET A 404 -10.38 2.22 -5.67
N GLN A 405 -9.42 1.99 -6.56
CA GLN A 405 -9.08 0.68 -7.13
C GLN A 405 -7.96 -0.03 -6.34
N GLY A 406 -7.49 0.53 -5.23
CA GLY A 406 -6.47 -0.05 -4.37
C GLY A 406 -5.03 0.35 -4.72
N VAL A 407 -4.81 1.37 -5.56
CA VAL A 407 -3.46 1.88 -5.83
C VAL A 407 -2.99 2.75 -4.67
N ASN A 408 -2.00 2.29 -3.92
CA ASN A 408 -1.43 3.04 -2.80
C ASN A 408 -0.78 4.34 -3.30
N THR A 409 -1.36 5.48 -2.91
CA THR A 409 -1.03 6.79 -3.48
C THR A 409 -0.49 7.73 -2.41
N LEU A 410 0.68 8.33 -2.65
CA LEU A 410 1.31 9.32 -1.79
C LEU A 410 1.26 10.71 -2.42
N TRP A 411 0.74 11.68 -1.69
CA TRP A 411 0.67 13.08 -2.09
C TRP A 411 1.72 13.95 -1.38
N GLY A 412 2.62 14.53 -2.16
CA GLY A 412 3.49 15.64 -1.77
C GLY A 412 2.87 16.97 -2.21
N SER A 413 1.92 17.48 -1.41
CA SER A 413 1.21 18.74 -1.68
C SER A 413 1.92 19.92 -1.02
N PHE A 414 2.88 20.51 -1.71
CA PHE A 414 3.66 21.66 -1.26
C PHE A 414 2.95 23.01 -1.46
N GLU A 415 2.02 23.08 -2.42
CA GLU A 415 1.26 24.30 -2.74
C GLU A 415 0.00 24.45 -1.87
N ILE A 416 -0.74 23.35 -1.66
CA ILE A 416 -2.02 23.35 -0.96
C ILE A 416 -1.91 22.59 0.37
N ARG A 417 -2.52 23.12 1.44
CA ARG A 417 -2.63 22.40 2.73
C ARG A 417 -3.40 21.09 2.57
N ASN A 418 -2.90 20.01 3.18
CA ASN A 418 -3.50 18.66 3.12
C ASN A 418 -4.99 18.63 3.46
N ALA A 419 -5.46 19.39 4.46
CA ALA A 419 -6.89 19.44 4.81
C ALA A 419 -7.78 19.93 3.65
N ARG A 420 -7.29 20.88 2.83
CA ARG A 420 -8.03 21.40 1.67
C ARG A 420 -8.00 20.41 0.50
N LEU A 421 -6.87 19.74 0.30
CA LEU A 421 -6.73 18.68 -0.70
C LEU A 421 -7.66 17.50 -0.38
N ALA A 422 -7.60 16.99 0.86
CA ALA A 422 -8.46 15.91 1.35
C ALA A 422 -9.94 16.28 1.27
N ARG A 423 -10.33 17.52 1.61
CA ARG A 423 -11.70 18.01 1.42
C ARG A 423 -12.14 17.92 -0.05
N THR A 424 -11.26 18.30 -0.98
CA THR A 424 -11.56 18.24 -2.42
C THR A 424 -11.72 16.80 -2.89
N MET A 425 -10.84 15.89 -2.47
CA MET A 425 -10.94 14.47 -2.79
C MET A 425 -12.20 13.83 -2.19
N LEU A 426 -12.53 14.15 -0.94
CA LEU A 426 -13.76 13.69 -0.28
C LEU A 426 -15.01 14.13 -1.05
N HIS A 427 -15.03 15.38 -1.52
CA HIS A 427 -16.10 15.94 -2.33
C HIS A 427 -16.22 15.22 -3.68
N GLN A 428 -15.08 15.00 -4.35
CA GLN A 428 -15.00 14.26 -5.62
C GLN A 428 -15.40 12.78 -5.47
N MET A 429 -15.15 12.18 -4.31
CA MET A 429 -15.54 10.81 -3.98
C MET A 429 -17.06 10.72 -3.74
N ALA A 430 -17.60 11.62 -2.92
CA ALA A 430 -19.02 11.65 -2.58
C ALA A 430 -19.88 11.98 -3.81
N GLY A 431 -19.37 12.77 -4.75
CA GLY A 431 -20.09 13.14 -5.96
C GLY A 431 -21.30 14.06 -5.72
N VAL A 432 -21.37 14.66 -4.52
CA VAL A 432 -22.42 15.60 -4.08
C VAL A 432 -21.79 16.75 -3.29
N PRO A 433 -22.43 17.93 -3.23
CA PRO A 433 -21.98 19.05 -2.39
C PRO A 433 -21.92 18.65 -0.91
N LEU A 434 -20.71 18.64 -0.32
CA LEU A 434 -20.53 18.27 1.10
C LEU A 434 -21.24 19.24 2.05
N ASP A 435 -21.25 20.54 1.72
CA ASP A 435 -21.85 21.58 2.56
C ASP A 435 -23.39 21.41 2.69
N GLU A 436 -24.04 20.79 1.70
CA GLU A 436 -25.47 20.49 1.68
C GLU A 436 -25.80 19.12 2.28
N ASN A 437 -24.79 18.25 2.47
CA ASN A 437 -24.95 16.85 2.89
C ASN A 437 -24.15 16.54 4.17
N LEU A 438 -24.07 17.50 5.08
CA LEU A 438 -23.28 17.40 6.32
C LEU A 438 -23.74 16.26 7.24
N GLU A 439 -25.02 15.90 7.19
CA GLU A 439 -25.59 14.77 7.93
C GLU A 439 -24.96 13.42 7.55
N ASN A 440 -24.47 13.28 6.32
CA ASN A 440 -23.82 12.08 5.82
C ASN A 440 -22.28 12.15 5.89
N PHE A 441 -21.73 13.20 6.50
CA PHE A 441 -20.29 13.44 6.54
C PHE A 441 -19.51 12.27 7.14
N ASP A 442 -19.97 11.72 8.26
CA ASP A 442 -19.29 10.61 8.93
C ASP A 442 -19.24 9.35 8.05
N SER A 443 -20.30 9.08 7.28
CA SER A 443 -20.33 7.97 6.33
C SER A 443 -19.29 8.16 5.21
N TYR A 444 -19.23 9.36 4.61
CA TYR A 444 -18.25 9.68 3.59
C TYR A 444 -16.81 9.66 4.14
N ALA A 445 -16.59 10.17 5.34
CA ALA A 445 -15.29 10.18 5.99
C ALA A 445 -14.80 8.75 6.28
N ASN A 446 -15.67 7.89 6.83
CA ASN A 446 -15.37 6.49 7.10
C ASN A 446 -15.09 5.70 5.81
N ALA A 447 -15.75 6.04 4.70
CA ALA A 447 -15.45 5.46 3.39
C ALA A 447 -14.09 5.94 2.86
N PHE A 448 -13.79 7.23 3.00
CA PHE A 448 -12.54 7.84 2.55
C PHE A 448 -11.33 7.31 3.32
N GLU A 449 -11.47 7.10 4.64
CA GLU A 449 -10.42 6.57 5.50
C GLU A 449 -9.95 5.17 5.09
N LYS A 450 -10.82 4.38 4.44
CA LYS A 450 -10.48 3.05 3.92
C LYS A 450 -9.58 3.10 2.68
N LEU A 451 -9.46 4.25 2.02
CA LEU A 451 -8.65 4.40 0.81
C LEU A 451 -7.16 4.45 1.13
N PRO A 452 -6.29 3.84 0.31
CA PRO A 452 -4.84 3.84 0.53
C PRO A 452 -4.19 5.15 0.05
N ILE A 453 -4.64 6.29 0.60
CA ILE A 453 -4.12 7.62 0.30
C ILE A 453 -3.30 8.13 1.48
N TYR A 454 -2.08 8.54 1.20
CA TYR A 454 -1.13 9.06 2.18
C TYR A 454 -0.73 10.48 1.82
N PHE A 455 -0.50 11.33 2.81
CA PHE A 455 -0.11 12.72 2.60
C PHE A 455 1.22 13.01 3.30
N MET A 456 2.14 13.64 2.59
CA MET A 456 3.36 14.18 3.19
C MET A 456 2.98 15.41 4.04
N THR A 457 3.61 15.59 5.19
CA THR A 457 3.32 16.71 6.10
C THR A 457 4.03 18.01 5.72
N PHE A 458 4.73 18.01 4.59
CA PHE A 458 5.44 19.17 4.07
C PHE A 458 4.48 20.22 3.52
N HIS A 459 4.75 21.48 3.85
CA HIS A 459 4.06 22.63 3.29
C HIS A 459 5.07 23.74 3.01
N GLY A 460 4.94 24.41 1.86
CA GLY A 460 5.90 25.42 1.42
C GLY A 460 7.22 24.82 0.99
N GLN A 461 8.30 25.61 1.08
CA GLN A 461 9.59 25.22 0.51
C GLN A 461 10.28 24.13 1.30
N GLN A 462 10.79 23.11 0.60
CA GLN A 462 11.49 21.97 1.21
C GLN A 462 12.71 21.55 0.39
N ASN A 463 13.73 21.03 1.07
CA ASN A 463 14.90 20.48 0.40
C ASN A 463 14.57 19.14 -0.26
N ILE A 464 14.99 18.96 -1.52
CA ILE A 464 14.81 17.71 -2.28
C ILE A 464 15.28 16.48 -1.52
N LYS A 465 16.39 16.54 -0.78
CA LYS A 465 16.91 15.38 -0.03
C LYS A 465 15.90 14.89 1.00
N VAL A 466 15.33 15.81 1.79
CA VAL A 466 14.32 15.49 2.81
C VAL A 466 13.06 14.92 2.17
N VAL A 467 12.66 15.46 1.01
CA VAL A 467 11.50 14.95 0.27
C VAL A 467 11.76 13.55 -0.27
N MET A 468 12.93 13.30 -0.88
CA MET A 468 13.30 11.97 -1.39
C MET A 468 13.38 10.93 -0.27
N ASP A 469 14.03 11.26 0.85
CA ASP A 469 14.12 10.37 2.01
C ASP A 469 12.72 9.99 2.52
N ALA A 470 11.81 10.96 2.58
CA ALA A 470 10.41 10.72 2.98
C ALA A 470 9.62 9.89 1.96
N VAL A 471 9.82 10.12 0.66
CA VAL A 471 9.17 9.36 -0.43
C VAL A 471 9.66 7.92 -0.45
N GLU A 472 10.97 7.69 -0.34
CA GLU A 472 11.58 6.36 -0.27
C GLU A 472 11.11 5.60 0.97
N HIS A 473 11.09 6.27 2.12
CA HIS A 473 10.59 5.71 3.37
C HIS A 473 9.11 5.32 3.26
N ALA A 474 8.25 6.23 2.81
CA ALA A 474 6.83 5.96 2.65
C ALA A 474 6.59 4.81 1.66
N THR A 475 7.34 4.76 0.56
CA THR A 475 7.27 3.69 -0.44
C THR A 475 7.66 2.34 0.13
N TYR A 476 8.68 2.29 0.99
CA TYR A 476 9.08 1.07 1.65
C TYR A 476 8.05 0.63 2.71
N ILE A 477 7.54 1.53 3.55
CA ILE A 477 6.64 1.15 4.65
C ILE A 477 5.22 0.85 4.17
N HIS A 478 4.69 1.69 3.29
CA HIS A 478 3.30 1.65 2.84
C HIS A 478 3.12 1.05 1.45
N ASP A 479 4.18 0.49 0.84
CA ASP A 479 4.15 -0.11 -0.50
C ASP A 479 3.52 0.83 -1.54
N ILE A 480 3.89 2.12 -1.50
CA ILE A 480 3.36 3.15 -2.41
C ILE A 480 3.64 2.74 -3.87
N ALA A 481 2.61 2.85 -4.69
CA ALA A 481 2.65 2.52 -6.12
C ALA A 481 2.50 3.76 -7.01
N HIS A 482 1.98 4.86 -6.46
CA HIS A 482 1.82 6.16 -7.13
C HIS A 482 2.25 7.30 -6.22
N VAL A 483 3.13 8.19 -6.70
CA VAL A 483 3.54 9.41 -6.00
C VAL A 483 3.13 10.62 -6.84
N VAL A 484 2.42 11.56 -6.21
CA VAL A 484 2.07 12.85 -6.81
C VAL A 484 2.86 13.97 -6.14
N ILE A 485 3.57 14.77 -6.94
CA ILE A 485 4.34 15.94 -6.47
C ILE A 485 3.68 17.20 -7.02
N ASP A 486 3.08 18.00 -6.14
CA ASP A 486 2.37 19.24 -6.46
C ASP A 486 2.81 20.38 -5.52
N ASN A 487 3.72 21.27 -5.88
CA ASN A 487 4.36 21.46 -7.18
C ASN A 487 5.88 21.58 -7.01
N VAL A 488 6.65 21.17 -8.04
CA VAL A 488 8.12 21.13 -8.04
C VAL A 488 8.75 22.47 -7.70
N GLN A 489 8.13 23.61 -8.09
CA GLN A 489 8.68 24.94 -7.81
C GLN A 489 8.92 25.19 -6.32
N PHE A 490 8.16 24.56 -5.41
CA PHE A 490 8.37 24.68 -3.97
C PHE A 490 9.62 23.93 -3.49
N MET A 491 10.09 22.94 -4.22
CA MET A 491 11.30 22.18 -3.89
C MET A 491 12.59 22.86 -4.36
N MET A 492 12.48 23.94 -5.13
CA MET A 492 13.63 24.65 -5.72
C MET A 492 14.24 25.71 -4.80
N GLY A 493 13.53 26.10 -3.73
CA GLY A 493 13.98 27.06 -2.71
C GLY A 493 14.07 28.53 -3.18
N THR A 494 13.98 29.48 -2.25
CA THR A 494 14.40 30.88 -2.44
C THR A 494 15.88 31.02 -2.12
N CYS A 495 16.77 30.49 -2.94
CA CYS A 495 18.17 30.88 -2.85
C CYS A 495 18.29 32.31 -3.37
N ASN A 496 18.77 33.21 -2.51
CA ASN A 496 19.19 34.59 -2.83
C ASN A 496 20.45 34.64 -3.71
N ASP A 497 20.92 33.49 -4.22
CA ASP A 497 22.06 33.43 -5.12
C ASP A 497 21.63 33.84 -6.54
N SER A 498 22.32 34.86 -7.02
CA SER A 498 22.13 35.65 -8.22
C SER A 498 22.37 34.91 -9.55
N LYS A 499 22.14 33.59 -9.61
CA LYS A 499 22.28 32.81 -10.85
C LYS A 499 21.00 32.07 -11.21
N TYR A 500 20.26 32.62 -12.16
CA TYR A 500 19.12 31.96 -12.82
C TYR A 500 19.46 30.54 -13.34
N MET A 501 20.72 30.28 -13.68
CA MET A 501 21.23 28.97 -14.10
C MET A 501 21.08 27.88 -13.02
N ASP A 502 21.25 28.22 -11.74
CA ASP A 502 21.20 27.23 -10.65
C ASP A 502 19.78 26.70 -10.42
N ARG A 503 18.75 27.48 -10.76
CA ARG A 503 17.35 27.03 -10.64
C ARG A 503 17.03 25.97 -11.67
N PHE A 504 17.43 26.15 -12.94
CA PHE A 504 17.20 25.15 -13.98
C PHE A 504 17.95 23.85 -13.67
N TRP A 505 19.21 23.96 -13.22
CA TRP A 505 20.00 22.79 -12.86
C TRP A 505 19.42 22.04 -11.66
N LYS A 506 18.94 22.74 -10.62
CA LYS A 506 18.22 22.12 -9.50
C LYS A 506 16.96 21.40 -9.94
N GLN A 507 16.18 21.99 -10.86
CA GLN A 507 15.01 21.33 -11.40
C GLN A 507 15.38 20.04 -12.16
N ASP A 508 16.46 20.08 -12.94
CA ASP A 508 16.97 18.93 -13.68
C ASP A 508 17.49 17.81 -12.76
N GLU A 509 18.05 18.19 -11.62
CA GLU A 509 18.45 17.27 -10.55
C GLU A 509 17.21 16.61 -9.92
N ILE A 510 16.19 17.40 -9.59
CA ILE A 510 14.91 16.92 -9.03
C ILE A 510 14.24 15.93 -10.00
N VAL A 511 14.09 16.32 -11.27
CA VAL A 511 13.51 15.48 -12.33
C VAL A 511 14.30 14.17 -12.45
N GLY A 512 15.63 14.24 -12.50
CA GLY A 512 16.49 13.05 -12.60
C GLY A 512 16.32 12.11 -11.40
N LYS A 513 16.27 12.65 -10.17
CA LYS A 513 16.05 11.86 -8.95
C LYS A 513 14.70 11.15 -8.97
N PHE A 514 13.63 11.85 -9.32
CA PHE A 514 12.30 11.25 -9.38
C PHE A 514 12.12 10.27 -10.54
N ARG A 515 12.76 10.50 -11.70
CA ARG A 515 12.77 9.53 -12.81
C ARG A 515 13.47 8.23 -12.40
N ASN A 516 14.65 8.34 -11.79
CA ASN A 516 15.40 7.21 -11.27
C ASN A 516 14.61 6.47 -10.19
N PHE A 517 13.99 7.21 -9.27
CA PHE A 517 13.14 6.64 -8.24
C PHE A 517 11.96 5.87 -8.84
N ALA A 518 11.26 6.43 -9.84
CA ALA A 518 10.14 5.77 -10.50
C ALA A 518 10.55 4.38 -11.01
N THR A 519 11.65 4.30 -11.76
CA THR A 519 12.19 3.05 -12.29
C THR A 519 12.67 2.10 -11.18
N MET A 520 13.48 2.59 -10.24
CA MET A 520 14.13 1.76 -9.23
C MET A 520 13.14 1.15 -8.24
N TYR A 521 12.13 1.92 -7.83
CA TYR A 521 11.10 1.48 -6.88
C TYR A 521 9.86 0.91 -7.58
N ASN A 522 9.83 0.93 -8.92
CA ASN A 522 8.68 0.57 -9.74
C ASN A 522 7.42 1.29 -9.23
N CYS A 523 7.52 2.61 -9.10
CA CYS A 523 6.48 3.48 -8.59
C CYS A 523 6.17 4.51 -9.67
N HIS A 524 4.90 4.74 -9.99
CA HIS A 524 4.55 5.80 -10.93
C HIS A 524 4.75 7.14 -10.24
N VAL A 525 5.44 8.08 -10.88
CA VAL A 525 5.59 9.43 -10.35
C VAL A 525 4.88 10.41 -11.28
N THR A 526 3.88 11.11 -10.76
CA THR A 526 3.24 12.22 -11.46
C THR A 526 3.69 13.54 -10.87
N MET A 527 4.33 14.35 -11.70
CA MET A 527 4.95 15.61 -11.30
C MET A 527 4.21 16.76 -11.97
N ILE A 528 3.68 17.67 -11.16
CA ILE A 528 3.11 18.91 -11.66
C ILE A 528 4.26 19.88 -11.88
N ILE A 529 4.26 20.59 -13.02
CA ILE A 529 5.24 21.63 -13.35
C ILE A 529 4.49 22.79 -14.01
N HIS A 530 4.59 24.00 -13.47
CA HIS A 530 4.05 25.19 -14.16
C HIS A 530 4.75 25.44 -15.50
N PRO A 531 4.06 25.99 -16.50
CA PRO A 531 4.70 26.41 -17.74
C PRO A 531 5.55 27.67 -17.53
N ARG A 532 6.41 27.98 -18.50
CA ARG A 532 7.03 29.30 -18.63
C ARG A 532 5.94 30.36 -18.88
N LYS A 533 6.28 31.63 -18.64
CA LYS A 533 5.39 32.74 -19.03
C LYS A 533 5.37 32.83 -20.55
N GLU A 534 4.41 32.17 -21.16
CA GLU A 534 4.07 32.30 -22.59
C GLU A 534 3.06 33.44 -22.79
N ARG A 535 2.93 33.91 -24.03
CA ARG A 535 1.89 34.86 -24.41
C ARG A 535 0.50 34.21 -24.21
N SER A 536 -0.49 34.99 -23.79
CA SER A 536 -1.84 34.50 -23.45
C SER A 536 -2.56 33.80 -24.60
N ASP A 537 -2.12 34.07 -25.83
CA ASP A 537 -2.83 33.70 -27.06
C ASP A 537 -2.22 32.46 -27.72
N GLU A 538 -1.09 31.95 -27.21
CA GLU A 538 -0.39 30.78 -27.75
C GLU A 538 -0.74 29.52 -26.95
N GLU A 539 -1.00 28.42 -27.66
CA GLU A 539 -1.22 27.13 -27.01
C GLU A 539 0.08 26.60 -26.41
N LEU A 540 -0.01 26.02 -25.21
CA LEU A 540 1.17 25.47 -24.55
C LEU A 540 1.67 24.23 -25.30
N THR A 541 2.98 24.12 -25.46
CA THR A 541 3.62 22.95 -26.07
C THR A 541 4.54 22.25 -25.08
N THR A 542 5.15 21.14 -25.48
CA THR A 542 6.17 20.46 -24.66
C THR A 542 7.38 21.34 -24.35
N SER A 543 7.66 22.33 -25.20
CA SER A 543 8.69 23.36 -24.98
C SER A 543 8.28 24.43 -23.97
N SER A 544 6.99 24.59 -23.71
CA SER A 544 6.47 25.59 -22.77
C SER A 544 6.60 25.17 -21.31
N ILE A 545 7.06 23.96 -21.01
CA ILE A 545 7.30 23.50 -19.63
C ILE A 545 8.41 24.36 -18.99
N PHE A 546 8.17 24.89 -17.79
CA PHE A 546 9.20 25.61 -17.04
C PHE A 546 10.34 24.67 -16.66
N GLY A 547 11.58 25.11 -16.85
CA GLY A 547 12.75 24.26 -16.65
C GLY A 547 13.58 24.13 -17.91
N SER A 548 14.59 23.25 -17.89
CA SER A 548 15.22 22.80 -19.13
C SER A 548 14.28 21.85 -19.90
N ALA A 549 14.71 21.40 -21.09
CA ALA A 549 14.01 20.35 -21.83
C ALA A 549 14.04 18.98 -21.14
N LYS A 550 14.83 18.80 -20.07
CA LYS A 550 15.00 17.52 -19.39
C LYS A 550 13.69 16.95 -18.85
N ALA A 551 12.80 17.79 -18.33
CA ALA A 551 11.51 17.33 -17.80
C ALA A 551 10.65 16.65 -18.88
N SER A 552 10.56 17.25 -20.08
CA SER A 552 9.79 16.68 -21.19
C SER A 552 10.52 15.51 -21.88
N GLN A 553 11.85 15.47 -21.84
CA GLN A 553 12.66 14.36 -22.38
C GLN A 553 12.62 13.10 -21.50
N GLU A 554 12.79 13.26 -20.19
CA GLU A 554 12.81 12.16 -19.21
C GLU A 554 11.42 11.56 -18.97
N ALA A 555 10.37 12.39 -19.02
CA ALA A 555 8.98 11.96 -18.87
C ALA A 555 8.59 10.90 -19.91
N ASP A 556 7.94 9.84 -19.46
CA ASP A 556 7.32 8.85 -20.33
C ASP A 556 6.01 9.42 -20.90
N ASN A 557 5.27 10.18 -20.08
CA ASN A 557 4.03 10.84 -20.48
C ASN A 557 4.06 12.34 -20.19
N VAL A 558 3.57 13.17 -21.12
CA VAL A 558 3.39 14.62 -20.91
C VAL A 558 1.95 14.99 -21.16
N LEU A 559 1.31 15.53 -20.12
CA LEU A 559 -0.08 15.97 -20.11
C LEU A 559 -0.12 17.50 -19.98
N ILE A 560 -0.87 18.16 -20.85
CA ILE A 560 -1.01 19.62 -20.90
C ILE A 560 -2.48 19.98 -20.77
N ILE A 561 -2.85 20.73 -19.73
CA ILE A 561 -4.19 21.33 -19.64
C ILE A 561 -4.18 22.65 -20.42
N GLN A 562 -4.97 22.70 -21.48
CA GLN A 562 -5.21 23.89 -22.28
C GLN A 562 -6.56 24.52 -21.89
N ASP A 563 -6.62 25.85 -21.87
CA ASP A 563 -7.85 26.59 -21.58
C ASP A 563 -8.18 27.60 -22.68
N ASN A 564 -8.82 27.11 -23.73
CA ASN A 564 -9.17 27.94 -24.89
C ASN A 564 -10.43 28.80 -24.65
N ARG A 565 -11.03 28.74 -23.44
CA ARG A 565 -12.22 29.56 -23.09
C ARG A 565 -11.93 31.05 -23.14
N LEU A 566 -10.67 31.43 -22.93
CA LEU A 566 -10.22 32.82 -22.96
C LEU A 566 -9.88 33.29 -24.38
N THR A 567 -9.51 32.37 -25.28
CA THR A 567 -9.05 32.69 -26.64
C THR A 567 -10.17 32.59 -27.69
N THR A 568 -11.17 31.73 -27.46
CA THR A 568 -12.26 31.50 -28.42
C THR A 568 -13.63 31.47 -27.74
N LEU A 569 -14.64 32.09 -28.35
CA LEU A 569 -16.03 32.16 -27.84
C LEU A 569 -16.69 30.79 -27.62
N ARG A 570 -16.21 29.74 -28.30
CA ARG A 570 -16.64 28.33 -28.11
C ARG A 570 -15.53 27.45 -27.54
N GLY A 571 -14.46 28.05 -27.04
CA GLY A 571 -13.30 27.37 -26.52
C GLY A 571 -13.69 26.47 -25.36
N LYS A 572 -13.11 25.27 -25.35
CA LYS A 572 -13.27 24.34 -24.25
C LYS A 572 -11.93 24.15 -23.57
N LYS A 573 -12.00 23.79 -22.30
CA LYS A 573 -10.85 23.28 -21.57
C LYS A 573 -10.64 21.83 -21.95
N TYR A 574 -9.42 21.43 -22.22
CA TYR A 574 -9.09 20.04 -22.53
C TYR A 574 -7.71 19.67 -22.00
N LEU A 575 -7.52 18.37 -21.79
CA LEU A 575 -6.25 17.74 -21.49
C LEU A 575 -5.68 17.20 -22.79
N GLN A 576 -4.54 17.71 -23.21
CA GLN A 576 -3.75 17.22 -24.33
C GLN A 576 -2.70 16.24 -23.83
N ILE A 577 -2.67 15.05 -24.42
CA ILE A 577 -1.60 14.09 -24.25
C ILE A 577 -0.56 14.43 -25.32
N ALA A 578 0.48 15.16 -24.92
CA ALA A 578 1.52 15.67 -25.80
C ALA A 578 2.70 14.70 -25.98
N LYS A 579 2.84 13.73 -25.07
CA LYS A 579 3.82 12.65 -25.16
C LYS A 579 3.28 11.39 -24.50
N ASN A 580 3.55 10.24 -25.12
CA ASN A 580 3.26 8.90 -24.61
C ASN A 580 4.33 7.94 -25.16
N ARG A 581 5.32 7.59 -24.33
CA ARG A 581 6.44 6.74 -24.74
C ARG A 581 6.01 5.29 -24.98
N TYR A 582 4.92 4.84 -24.37
CA TYR A 582 4.51 3.43 -24.43
C TYR A 582 3.86 3.07 -25.76
N SER A 583 2.75 3.72 -26.14
CA SER A 583 2.05 3.41 -27.40
C SER A 583 2.33 4.40 -28.53
N GLY A 584 2.92 5.57 -28.24
CA GLY A 584 3.07 6.65 -29.21
C GLY A 584 1.77 7.40 -29.53
N ASP A 585 0.62 6.93 -29.03
CA ASP A 585 -0.67 7.58 -29.26
C ASP A 585 -0.73 8.95 -28.58
N LEU A 586 -1.10 9.97 -29.35
CA LEU A 586 -1.37 11.32 -28.88
C LEU A 586 -2.87 11.62 -29.02
N GLY A 587 -3.36 12.60 -28.27
CA GLY A 587 -4.76 13.02 -28.40
C GLY A 587 -5.20 14.03 -27.36
N VAL A 588 -6.51 14.31 -27.37
CA VAL A 588 -7.14 15.28 -26.47
C VAL A 588 -8.34 14.69 -25.76
N MET A 589 -8.54 15.08 -24.52
CA MET A 589 -9.70 14.76 -23.69
C MET A 589 -10.34 16.06 -23.21
N VAL A 590 -11.61 16.28 -23.56
CA VAL A 590 -12.35 17.46 -23.10
C VAL A 590 -12.55 17.38 -21.58
N LEU A 591 -12.32 18.49 -20.89
CA LEU A 591 -12.49 18.64 -19.45
C LEU A 591 -13.73 19.47 -19.14
N ASP A 592 -14.89 18.81 -19.02
CA ASP A 592 -16.13 19.45 -18.60
C ASP A 592 -16.22 19.44 -17.06
N PHE A 593 -16.03 20.60 -16.43
CA PHE A 593 -15.98 20.73 -14.96
C PHE A 593 -17.36 20.93 -14.34
N ASP A 594 -17.77 20.03 -13.45
CA ASP A 594 -18.95 20.16 -12.63
C ASP A 594 -18.61 20.84 -11.29
N LYS A 595 -19.07 22.08 -11.13
CA LYS A 595 -18.83 22.89 -9.93
C LYS A 595 -19.47 22.28 -8.68
N SER A 596 -20.60 21.57 -8.81
CA SER A 596 -21.31 20.97 -7.67
C SER A 596 -20.54 19.79 -7.09
N LYS A 597 -19.82 19.04 -7.93
CA LYS A 597 -19.07 17.82 -7.55
C LYS A 597 -17.56 18.03 -7.45
N LEU A 598 -17.08 19.20 -7.88
CA LEU A 598 -15.66 19.51 -8.06
C LEU A 598 -14.92 18.48 -8.94
N SER A 599 -15.62 17.90 -9.92
CA SER A 599 -15.17 16.75 -10.72
C SER A 599 -15.26 17.06 -12.21
N TYR A 600 -14.40 16.44 -13.01
CA TYR A 600 -14.45 16.46 -14.46
C TYR A 600 -15.31 15.30 -14.98
N THR A 601 -16.42 15.61 -15.63
CA THR A 601 -17.30 14.59 -16.21
C THR A 601 -16.81 14.16 -17.58
N SER A 602 -16.69 12.85 -17.81
CA SER A 602 -16.59 12.30 -19.16
C SER A 602 -18.00 12.18 -19.73
N LYS A 603 -18.28 12.86 -20.86
CA LYS A 603 -19.55 12.62 -21.58
C LYS A 603 -19.54 11.20 -22.13
N LEU A 604 -20.29 10.30 -21.50
CA LEU A 604 -20.70 9.05 -22.13
C LEU A 604 -21.50 9.42 -23.38
N LYS A 605 -20.97 9.11 -24.57
CA LYS A 605 -21.70 9.29 -25.81
C LYS A 605 -22.82 8.25 -25.91
N GLY A 606 -24.05 8.66 -25.57
CA GLY A 606 -25.32 8.09 -26.05
C GLY A 606 -25.86 6.83 -25.35
N LYS A 607 -27.14 6.90 -24.94
CA LYS A 607 -27.98 5.93 -24.17
C LYS A 607 -27.68 5.97 -22.66
N GLU A 608 -28.53 6.37 -21.72
CA GLU A 608 -29.98 6.61 -21.66
C GLU A 608 -30.25 7.78 -20.70
N LYS A 609 -31.20 8.65 -21.06
CA LYS A 609 -31.94 9.47 -20.08
C LYS A 609 -33.23 8.72 -19.78
N SER A 610 -33.19 7.78 -18.83
CA SER A 610 -34.36 7.34 -18.06
C SER A 610 -33.97 6.27 -17.05
N ASN A 611 -34.17 6.57 -15.76
CA ASN A 611 -34.22 5.65 -14.62
C ASN A 611 -32.91 4.97 -14.17
N GLU A 612 -32.05 5.72 -13.49
CA GLU A 612 -31.30 5.18 -12.36
C GLU A 612 -31.57 6.04 -11.13
N LYS A 613 -32.62 5.65 -10.37
CA LYS A 613 -32.65 5.93 -8.94
C LYS A 613 -31.46 5.18 -8.35
N LEU A 614 -30.63 5.91 -7.63
CA LEU A 614 -29.51 5.42 -6.85
C LEU A 614 -29.89 4.15 -6.07
N ASN A 615 -29.37 3.01 -6.49
CA ASN A 615 -29.05 1.91 -5.57
C ASN A 615 -27.67 2.24 -4.98
N ILE A 616 -27.67 2.97 -3.86
CA ILE A 616 -26.53 3.02 -2.96
C ILE A 616 -26.47 1.62 -2.32
N CYS A 617 -25.44 0.84 -2.68
CA CYS A 617 -25.23 -0.50 -2.17
C CYS A 617 -25.11 -0.53 -0.64
N GLN A 618 -25.90 -1.45 -0.07
CA GLN A 618 -25.59 -2.22 1.13
C GLN A 618 -24.35 -3.09 0.93
#